data_AF-A0A1F4DQR9-F1
#
_entry.id   AF-A0A1F4DQR9-F1
#
_cell.length_a   1.000
_cell.length_b   1.000
_cell.length_c   1.000
_cell.angle_alpha   90.00
_cell.angle_beta   90.00
_cell.angle_gamma   90.00
#
_symmetry.space_group_name_H-M   'P 1'
#
loop_
_entity.id
_entity.type
_entity.pdbx_description
1 polymer ?
#
loop_
_entity_poly.entity_id
_entity_poly.type
_entity_poly.pdbx_seq_one_letter_code
_entity_poly.pdbx_strand_id
1 'polypeptide(L)'
;MNSTPPAGLHVRAKCRGFSIVAAIFLLVVLAALGTAIVIVSTTQQVGSALDVQGARVYQAARAGIEWGAYKRLRSGACAASTSFTFPTAPTLAGITVTVTCTAYADGSGGPTVYEIQSTACNQPGGGVCPNAAPGNNYIERRVKVTL
;
A
#
# COMPACT_ATOMS: atom_id res chain seq x y z
N MET A 1 1.51 89.39 -9.83
CA MET A 1 2.34 88.35 -10.46
C MET A 1 2.09 87.05 -9.71
N ASN A 2 1.01 86.34 -10.02
CA ASN A 2 0.77 85.01 -9.46
C ASN A 2 0.01 84.19 -10.50
N SER A 3 0.68 83.18 -11.04
CA SER A 3 0.07 82.20 -11.95
C SER A 3 0.97 80.97 -12.03
N THR A 4 0.87 80.11 -11.02
CA THR A 4 1.31 78.71 -11.08
C THR A 4 0.25 77.88 -11.80
N PRO A 5 0.61 77.04 -12.79
CA PRO A 5 -0.33 76.18 -13.50
C PRO A 5 -0.75 74.96 -12.65
N PRO A 6 -1.94 74.37 -12.89
CA PRO A 6 -2.48 73.31 -12.05
C PRO A 6 -1.86 71.93 -12.35
N ALA A 7 -1.75 71.13 -11.29
CA ALA A 7 -1.35 69.72 -11.34
C ALA A 7 -2.37 68.89 -12.14
N GLY A 8 -1.98 68.41 -13.31
CA GLY A 8 -2.72 67.42 -14.08
C GLY A 8 -2.46 66.01 -13.56
N LEU A 9 -3.31 65.50 -12.68
CA LEU A 9 -3.34 64.08 -12.33
C LEU A 9 -3.99 63.31 -13.49
N HIS A 10 -3.18 62.76 -14.39
CA HIS A 10 -3.64 61.82 -15.40
C HIS A 10 -4.04 60.49 -14.73
N VAL A 11 -5.26 60.38 -14.23
CA VAL A 11 -5.87 59.08 -13.96
C VAL A 11 -6.20 58.48 -15.32
N ARG A 12 -5.26 57.69 -15.87
CA ARG A 12 -5.53 56.86 -17.04
C ARG A 12 -6.66 55.89 -16.65
N ALA A 13 -7.83 56.13 -17.20
CA ALA A 13 -8.90 55.14 -17.24
C ALA A 13 -8.40 53.93 -18.04
N LYS A 14 -7.82 52.97 -17.34
CA LYS A 14 -7.48 51.65 -17.89
C LYS A 14 -8.80 51.01 -18.32
N CYS A 15 -8.90 50.49 -19.54
CA CYS A 15 -10.04 49.69 -19.97
C CYS A 15 -10.32 48.57 -18.94
N ARG A 16 -11.44 48.67 -18.21
CA ARG A 16 -11.79 47.83 -17.04
C ARG A 16 -12.40 46.46 -17.40
N GLY A 17 -12.59 46.16 -18.68
CA GLY A 17 -13.29 44.93 -19.13
C GLY A 17 -12.39 43.76 -19.52
N PHE A 18 -11.25 43.99 -20.17
CA PHE A 18 -10.40 42.89 -20.66
C PHE A 18 -9.55 42.26 -19.54
N SER A 19 -9.09 43.07 -18.60
CA SER A 19 -8.21 42.60 -17.52
C SER A 19 -8.93 41.68 -16.53
N ILE A 20 -10.24 41.86 -16.32
CA ILE A 20 -10.99 41.04 -15.35
C ILE A 20 -11.22 39.63 -15.88
N VAL A 21 -11.50 39.49 -17.18
CA VAL A 21 -11.67 38.20 -17.84
C VAL A 21 -10.35 37.43 -17.87
N ALA A 22 -9.24 38.09 -18.21
CA ALA A 22 -7.91 37.49 -18.19
C ALA A 22 -7.46 37.04 -16.78
N ALA A 23 -7.79 37.82 -15.75
CA ALA A 23 -7.48 37.46 -14.36
C ALA A 23 -8.25 36.22 -13.90
N ILE A 24 -9.55 36.12 -14.21
CA ILE A 24 -10.38 34.95 -13.87
C ILE A 24 -9.85 33.71 -14.60
N PHE A 25 -9.52 33.82 -15.88
CA PHE A 25 -8.94 32.71 -16.64
C PHE A 25 -7.66 32.19 -15.99
N LEU A 26 -6.74 33.09 -15.60
CA LEU A 26 -5.52 32.72 -14.91
C LEU A 26 -5.79 32.03 -13.57
N LEU A 27 -6.74 32.54 -12.78
CA LEU A 27 -7.11 31.94 -11.50
C LEU A 27 -7.66 30.51 -11.67
N VAL A 28 -8.51 30.28 -12.68
CA VAL A 28 -9.05 28.94 -12.97
C VAL A 28 -7.93 27.98 -13.37
N VAL A 29 -7.00 28.41 -14.23
CA VAL A 29 -5.86 27.57 -14.63
C VAL A 29 -4.96 27.26 -13.45
N LEU A 30 -4.60 28.25 -12.63
CA LEU A 30 -3.78 28.04 -11.44
C LEU A 30 -4.48 27.14 -10.41
N ALA A 31 -5.80 27.28 -10.24
CA ALA A 31 -6.58 26.40 -9.39
C ALA A 31 -6.55 24.96 -9.91
N ALA A 32 -6.74 24.74 -11.22
CA ALA A 32 -6.67 23.42 -11.84
C ALA A 32 -5.28 22.77 -11.71
N LEU A 33 -4.21 23.55 -11.85
CA LEU A 33 -2.84 23.05 -11.64
C LEU A 33 -2.59 22.74 -10.16
N GLY A 34 -3.06 23.60 -9.24
CA GLY A 34 -2.94 23.38 -7.80
C GLY A 34 -3.63 22.09 -7.36
N THR A 35 -4.86 21.84 -7.83
CA THR A 35 -5.58 20.59 -7.52
C THR A 35 -4.87 19.36 -8.09
N ALA A 36 -4.38 19.43 -9.33
CA ALA A 36 -3.63 18.34 -9.95
C ALA A 36 -2.37 17.98 -9.14
N ILE A 37 -1.61 18.97 -8.69
CA ILE A 37 -0.42 18.77 -7.85
C ILE A 37 -0.79 18.08 -6.53
N VAL A 38 -1.83 18.56 -5.84
CA VAL A 38 -2.27 17.96 -4.57
C VAL A 38 -2.65 16.49 -4.75
N ILE A 39 -3.42 16.16 -5.79
CA ILE A 39 -3.82 14.77 -6.08
C ILE A 39 -2.57 13.90 -6.29
N VAL A 40 -1.61 14.35 -7.09
CA VAL A 40 -0.37 13.62 -7.36
C VAL A 40 0.47 13.46 -6.09
N SER A 41 0.61 14.51 -5.27
CA SER A 41 1.35 14.41 -4.01
C SER A 41 0.70 13.43 -3.03
N THR A 42 -0.64 13.44 -2.92
CA THR A 42 -1.36 12.52 -2.05
C THR A 42 -1.24 11.07 -2.54
N THR A 43 -1.35 10.82 -3.85
CA THR A 43 -1.22 9.45 -4.40
C THR A 43 0.19 8.91 -4.22
N GLN A 44 1.23 9.74 -4.31
CA GLN A 44 2.61 9.34 -4.04
C GLN A 44 2.82 8.92 -2.57
N GLN A 45 2.26 9.67 -1.62
CA GLN A 45 2.35 9.32 -0.19
C GLN A 45 1.66 7.98 0.11
N VAL A 46 0.47 7.77 -0.44
CA VAL A 46 -0.28 6.50 -0.28
C VAL A 46 0.47 5.33 -0.92
N GLY A 47 1.02 5.52 -2.12
CA GLY A 47 1.83 4.50 -2.81
C GLY A 47 3.05 4.08 -1.98
N SER A 48 3.80 5.04 -1.44
CA SER A 48 4.95 4.75 -0.58
C SER A 48 4.57 3.96 0.68
N ALA A 49 3.44 4.30 1.30
CA ALA A 49 2.95 3.57 2.46
C ALA A 49 2.56 2.12 2.12
N LEU A 50 1.90 1.89 0.97
CA LEU A 50 1.53 0.57 0.48
C LEU A 50 2.76 -0.29 0.17
N ASP A 51 3.81 0.30 -0.41
CA ASP A 51 5.06 -0.42 -0.70
C ASP A 51 5.75 -0.90 0.57
N VAL A 52 5.84 -0.03 1.59
CA VAL A 52 6.40 -0.38 2.90
C VAL A 52 5.55 -1.47 3.57
N GLN A 53 4.23 -1.36 3.51
CA GLN A 53 3.35 -2.38 4.07
C GLN A 53 3.47 -3.70 3.30
N GLY A 54 3.63 -3.67 1.98
CA GLY A 54 3.91 -4.82 1.13
C GLY A 54 5.21 -5.54 1.51
N ALA A 55 6.26 -4.79 1.81
CA ALA A 55 7.52 -5.35 2.30
C ALA A 55 7.34 -6.04 3.66
N ARG A 56 6.59 -5.44 4.59
CA ARG A 56 6.31 -6.04 5.91
C ARG A 56 5.50 -7.33 5.80
N VAL A 57 4.45 -7.35 4.96
CA VAL A 57 3.65 -8.56 4.69
C VAL A 57 4.53 -9.65 4.07
N TYR A 58 5.47 -9.29 3.18
CA TYR A 58 6.41 -10.25 2.63
C TYR A 58 7.35 -10.85 3.69
N GLN A 59 7.91 -10.02 4.58
CA GLN A 59 8.76 -10.53 5.67
C GLN A 59 7.98 -11.42 6.65
N ALA A 60 6.71 -11.08 6.93
CA ALA A 60 5.82 -11.92 7.71
C ALA A 60 5.61 -13.29 7.06
N ALA A 61 5.40 -13.35 5.74
CA ALA A 61 5.26 -14.60 5.01
C ALA A 61 6.55 -15.44 5.08
N ARG A 62 7.73 -14.82 4.99
CA ARG A 62 9.01 -15.53 5.14
C ARG A 62 9.20 -16.09 6.55
N ALA A 63 8.90 -15.31 7.60
CA ALA A 63 8.93 -15.82 8.96
C ALA A 63 7.99 -17.03 9.14
N GLY A 64 6.82 -17.01 8.49
CA GLY A 64 5.90 -18.14 8.47
C GLY A 64 6.45 -19.38 7.77
N ILE A 65 7.17 -19.22 6.64
CA ILE A 65 7.75 -20.37 5.94
C ILE A 65 8.87 -21.01 6.76
N GLU A 66 9.70 -20.21 7.42
CA GLU A 66 10.77 -20.68 8.30
C GLU A 66 10.20 -21.42 9.51
N TRP A 67 9.14 -20.89 10.13
CA TRP A 67 8.41 -21.57 11.21
C TRP A 67 7.83 -22.91 10.77
N GLY A 68 7.19 -22.95 9.59
CA GLY A 68 6.61 -24.18 9.03
C GLY A 68 7.67 -25.23 8.72
N ALA A 69 8.77 -24.83 8.07
CA ALA A 69 9.91 -25.70 7.78
C ALA A 69 10.54 -26.23 9.08
N TYR A 70 10.72 -25.38 10.09
CA TYR A 70 11.21 -25.80 11.40
C TYR A 70 10.31 -26.86 12.04
N LYS A 71 8.98 -26.69 12.01
CA LYS A 71 8.03 -27.69 12.53
C LYS A 71 8.14 -29.02 11.80
N ARG A 72 8.26 -29.00 10.46
CA ARG A 72 8.46 -30.21 9.66
C ARG A 72 9.77 -30.90 9.99
N LEU A 73 10.88 -30.18 9.98
CA LEU A 73 12.21 -30.75 10.20
C LEU A 73 12.42 -31.24 11.63
N ARG A 74 11.86 -30.55 12.63
CA ARG A 74 12.09 -30.87 14.05
C ARG A 74 11.11 -31.88 14.64
N SER A 75 9.84 -31.80 14.25
CA SER A 75 8.77 -32.62 14.85
C SER A 75 8.07 -33.54 13.87
N GLY A 76 8.42 -33.50 12.57
CA GLY A 76 7.74 -34.28 11.54
C GLY A 76 6.27 -33.87 11.34
N ALA A 77 5.83 -32.73 11.87
CA ALA A 77 4.43 -32.32 11.88
C ALA A 77 4.05 -31.50 10.65
N CYS A 78 3.11 -31.99 9.82
CA CYS A 78 2.51 -31.25 8.70
C CYS A 78 1.08 -30.89 9.08
N ALA A 79 0.90 -29.72 9.70
CA ALA A 79 -0.45 -29.23 9.97
C ALA A 79 -1.08 -28.73 8.66
N ALA A 80 -2.31 -29.15 8.37
CA ALA A 80 -3.01 -28.76 7.14
C ALA A 80 -3.13 -27.22 7.03
N SER A 81 -3.41 -26.55 8.14
CA SER A 81 -3.42 -25.09 8.22
C SER A 81 -3.13 -24.64 9.66
N THR A 82 -2.36 -23.57 9.82
CA THR A 82 -2.13 -22.90 11.10
C THR A 82 -1.99 -21.41 10.86
N SER A 83 -2.78 -20.62 11.56
CA SER A 83 -2.76 -19.16 11.46
C SER A 83 -2.28 -18.53 12.76
N PHE A 84 -1.47 -17.49 12.65
CA PHE A 84 -0.97 -16.74 13.80
C PHE A 84 -0.60 -15.30 13.42
N THR A 85 -0.39 -14.49 14.45
CA THR A 85 0.04 -13.09 14.37
C THR A 85 1.36 -12.90 15.12
N PHE A 86 2.00 -11.74 14.98
CA PHE A 86 3.24 -11.41 15.68
C PHE A 86 2.99 -10.38 16.81
N PRO A 87 2.56 -10.81 18.00
CA PRO A 87 2.20 -9.87 19.09
C PRO A 87 3.40 -9.06 19.60
N THR A 88 4.62 -9.60 19.48
CA THR A 88 5.86 -8.96 19.96
C THR A 88 6.57 -8.14 18.89
N ALA A 89 6.11 -8.16 17.63
CA ALA A 89 6.72 -7.43 16.52
C ALA A 89 5.80 -6.28 16.06
N PRO A 90 5.95 -5.06 16.61
CA PRO A 90 5.06 -3.95 16.31
C PRO A 90 5.09 -3.53 14.84
N THR A 91 6.19 -3.78 14.14
CA THR A 91 6.33 -3.52 12.70
C THR A 91 5.45 -4.43 11.83
N LEU A 92 5.02 -5.59 12.36
CA LEU A 92 4.13 -6.56 11.72
C LEU A 92 2.72 -6.54 12.33
N ALA A 93 2.40 -5.54 13.16
CA ALA A 93 1.07 -5.40 13.75
C ALA A 93 -0.02 -5.36 12.67
N GLY A 94 -1.14 -6.05 12.92
CA GLY A 94 -2.26 -6.17 11.97
C GLY A 94 -2.01 -7.13 10.80
N ILE A 95 -0.85 -7.78 10.72
CA ILE A 95 -0.56 -8.80 9.71
C ILE A 95 -0.83 -10.18 10.32
N THR A 96 -1.63 -10.98 9.62
CA THR A 96 -1.87 -12.38 9.94
C THR A 96 -1.11 -13.26 8.95
N VAL A 97 -0.56 -14.37 9.42
CA VAL A 97 0.10 -15.37 8.59
C VAL A 97 -0.63 -16.69 8.75
N THR A 98 -0.89 -17.35 7.62
CA THR A 98 -1.48 -18.68 7.55
C THR A 98 -0.51 -19.59 6.83
N VAL A 99 0.02 -20.58 7.56
CA VAL A 99 0.92 -21.59 7.05
C VAL A 99 0.13 -22.85 6.80
N THR A 100 0.26 -23.38 5.60
CA THR A 100 -0.35 -24.64 5.16
C THR A 100 0.76 -25.59 4.77
N CYS A 101 0.56 -26.87 5.05
CA CYS A 101 1.48 -27.92 4.65
C CYS A 101 0.69 -29.03 3.96
N THR A 102 1.14 -29.39 2.76
CA THR A 102 0.55 -30.44 1.94
C THR A 102 1.60 -31.51 1.68
N ALA A 103 1.22 -32.76 1.89
CA ALA A 103 2.06 -33.92 1.61
C ALA A 103 1.65 -34.53 0.26
N TYR A 104 2.62 -34.74 -0.62
CA TYR A 104 2.47 -35.41 -1.90
C TYR A 104 3.21 -36.74 -1.83
N ALA A 105 2.47 -37.82 -1.57
CA ALA A 105 3.02 -39.16 -1.56
C ALA A 105 3.28 -39.64 -3.00
N ASP A 106 4.42 -40.29 -3.23
CA ASP A 106 4.69 -40.93 -4.51
C ASP A 106 3.92 -42.25 -4.61
N GLY A 107 3.09 -42.39 -5.64
CA GLY A 107 2.27 -43.58 -5.87
C GLY A 107 3.07 -44.83 -6.26
N SER A 108 4.37 -44.69 -6.53
CA SER A 108 5.28 -45.78 -6.93
C SER A 108 6.25 -46.18 -5.81
N GLY A 109 6.05 -45.68 -4.59
CA GLY A 109 6.89 -46.00 -3.43
C GLY A 109 8.12 -45.09 -3.25
N GLY A 110 8.19 -43.98 -3.99
CA GLY A 110 9.19 -42.93 -3.81
C GLY A 110 9.00 -42.07 -2.54
N PRO A 111 9.92 -41.12 -2.30
CA PRO A 111 9.83 -40.24 -1.13
C PRO A 111 8.61 -39.33 -1.19
N THR A 112 7.97 -39.11 -0.03
CA THR A 112 6.89 -38.12 0.10
C THR A 112 7.46 -36.71 0.06
N VAL A 113 6.98 -35.89 -0.87
CA VAL A 113 7.36 -34.49 -1.03
C VAL A 113 6.42 -33.62 -0.19
N TYR A 114 6.96 -32.65 0.54
CA TYR A 114 6.15 -31.74 1.36
C TYR A 114 6.24 -30.32 0.82
N GLU A 115 5.09 -29.75 0.46
CA GLU A 115 4.99 -28.34 0.12
C GLU A 115 4.46 -27.59 1.33
N ILE A 116 5.23 -26.58 1.74
CA ILE A 116 4.81 -25.63 2.76
C ILE A 116 4.50 -24.33 2.03
N GLN A 117 3.35 -23.75 2.31
CA GLN A 117 2.97 -22.44 1.81
C GLN A 117 2.60 -21.53 2.98
N SER A 118 3.26 -20.38 3.05
CA SER A 118 3.00 -19.33 4.01
C SER A 118 2.33 -18.16 3.30
N THR A 119 1.13 -17.80 3.75
CA THR A 119 0.31 -16.71 3.21
C THR A 119 0.13 -15.64 4.27
N ALA A 120 0.69 -14.45 4.05
CA ALA A 120 0.52 -13.31 4.94
C ALA A 120 -0.44 -12.28 4.33
N CYS A 121 -1.31 -11.69 5.15
CA CYS A 121 -2.24 -10.65 4.72
C CYS A 121 -2.52 -9.61 5.81
N ASN A 122 -2.87 -8.38 5.41
CA ASN A 122 -3.18 -7.27 6.32
C ASN A 122 -4.67 -7.16 6.71
N GLN A 123 -5.55 -7.88 6.02
CA GLN A 123 -6.99 -7.93 6.33
C GLN A 123 -7.43 -9.40 6.33
N PRO A 124 -7.21 -10.15 7.42
CA PRO A 124 -7.61 -11.56 7.49
C PRO A 124 -9.14 -11.71 7.47
N GLY A 125 -9.64 -12.68 6.73
CA GLY A 125 -11.05 -13.09 6.79
C GLY A 125 -11.21 -14.15 7.86
N GLY A 126 -11.96 -13.89 8.94
CA GLY A 126 -12.13 -14.87 10.03
C GLY A 126 -10.82 -15.28 10.72
N GLY A 127 -9.81 -14.40 10.73
CA GLY A 127 -8.50 -14.69 11.34
C GLY A 127 -7.55 -15.52 10.48
N VAL A 128 -7.88 -15.75 9.20
CA VAL A 128 -7.05 -16.52 8.27
C VAL A 128 -6.75 -15.73 6.98
N CYS A 129 -5.66 -16.12 6.32
CA CYS A 129 -5.28 -15.66 4.99
C CYS A 129 -5.24 -16.87 4.04
N PRO A 130 -5.65 -16.72 2.76
CA PRO A 130 -6.13 -15.50 2.11
C PRO A 130 -7.54 -15.10 2.57
N ASN A 131 -7.85 -13.81 2.51
CA ASN A 131 -9.20 -13.31 2.76
C ASN A 131 -10.05 -13.44 1.48
N ALA A 132 -11.19 -14.13 1.57
CA ALA A 132 -12.10 -14.36 0.45
C ALA A 132 -12.92 -13.11 0.04
N ALA A 133 -13.05 -12.12 0.94
CA ALA A 133 -13.76 -10.87 0.68
C ALA A 133 -12.96 -9.67 1.23
N PRO A 134 -11.81 -9.34 0.60
CA PRO A 134 -10.95 -8.25 1.05
C PRO A 134 -11.55 -6.88 0.73
N GLY A 135 -11.22 -5.88 1.56
CA GLY A 135 -11.58 -4.48 1.31
C GLY A 135 -10.55 -3.77 0.44
N ASN A 136 -10.67 -2.44 0.34
CA ASN A 136 -9.64 -1.62 -0.29
C ASN A 136 -8.31 -1.74 0.48
N ASN A 137 -7.19 -1.58 -0.24
CA ASN A 137 -5.82 -1.66 0.29
C ASN A 137 -5.45 -3.04 0.87
N TYR A 138 -6.09 -4.10 0.38
CA TYR A 138 -5.70 -5.47 0.68
C TYR A 138 -4.33 -5.79 0.11
N ILE A 139 -3.45 -6.29 0.98
CA ILE A 139 -2.12 -6.73 0.62
C ILE A 139 -1.95 -8.16 1.08
N GLU A 140 -1.57 -9.02 0.15
CA GLU A 140 -1.28 -10.42 0.40
C GLU A 140 0.07 -10.79 -0.21
N ARG A 141 0.84 -11.61 0.51
CA ARG A 141 2.08 -12.22 -0.01
C ARG A 141 2.08 -13.71 0.30
N ARG A 142 2.40 -14.51 -0.70
CA ARG A 142 2.55 -15.96 -0.59
C ARG A 142 3.99 -16.34 -0.86
N VAL A 143 4.55 -17.18 0.01
CA VAL A 143 5.86 -17.79 -0.16
C VAL A 143 5.67 -19.29 -0.01
N LYS A 144 6.29 -20.07 -0.90
CA LYS A 144 6.23 -21.53 -0.87
C LYS A 144 7.61 -22.14 -0.91
N VAL A 145 7.76 -23.29 -0.26
CA VAL A 145 8.97 -24.12 -0.30
C VAL A 145 8.57 -25.58 -0.38
N THR A 146 9.37 -26.36 -1.08
CA THR A 146 9.19 -27.79 -1.23
C THR A 146 10.38 -28.49 -0.57
N LEU A 147 10.09 -29.53 0.22
CA LEU A 147 11.05 -30.33 0.98
C LEU A 147 10.92 -31.81 0.63
#